data_AF-A0A6A4H742-F1
#
_entry.id   AF-A0A6A4H742-F1
#
_cell.length_a   1.000
_cell.length_b   1.000
_cell.length_c   1.000
_cell.angle_alpha   90.00
_cell.angle_beta   90.00
_cell.angle_gamma   90.00
#
_symmetry.space_group_name_H-M   'P 1'
#
loop_
_entity.id
_entity.type
_entity.pdbx_description
1 polymer ?
#
loop_
_entity_poly.entity_id
_entity_poly.type
_entity_poly.pdbx_seq_one_letter_code
_entity_poly.pdbx_strand_id
1 'polypeptide(L)'
;PRSDEELVLELNSALNKWVDSIPDFLRWDSHKEDPLFVEESVSLYCTYYWIQVHKYQPQESSQQRGMTYSALAVCVPAACSCKNILNVHSRRSY
;
A
#
# COMPACT_ATOMS: atom_id res chain seq x y z
N PRO A 1 -2.21 25.98 -11.72
CA PRO A 1 -1.23 25.05 -11.10
C PRO A 1 -2.04 23.98 -10.37
N ARG A 2 -1.70 22.70 -10.55
CA ARG A 2 -2.43 21.60 -9.90
C ARG A 2 -2.14 21.59 -8.40
N SER A 3 -3.13 21.35 -7.55
CA SER A 3 -2.91 21.24 -6.09
C SER A 3 -2.33 19.87 -5.70
N ASP A 4 -1.68 19.81 -4.55
CA ASP A 4 -1.20 18.54 -3.98
C ASP A 4 -2.36 17.56 -3.74
N GLU A 5 -3.54 18.08 -3.39
CA GLU A 5 -4.76 17.28 -3.19
C GLU A 5 -5.26 16.64 -4.50
N GLU A 6 -5.24 17.39 -5.61
CA GLU A 6 -5.60 16.86 -6.94
C GLU A 6 -4.63 15.75 -7.38
N LEU A 7 -3.33 15.91 -7.11
CA LEU A 7 -2.32 14.89 -7.37
C LEU A 7 -2.55 13.62 -6.54
N VAL A 8 -2.88 13.77 -5.24
CA VAL A 8 -3.20 12.64 -4.36
C VAL A 8 -4.46 11.90 -4.83
N LEU A 9 -5.48 12.61 -5.30
CA LEU A 9 -6.71 12.02 -5.84
C LEU A 9 -6.46 11.22 -7.13
N GLU A 10 -5.72 11.80 -8.08
CA GLU A 10 -5.33 11.12 -9.31
C GLU A 10 -4.54 9.84 -9.01
N LEU A 11 -3.56 9.93 -8.09
CA LEU A 11 -2.73 8.81 -7.70
C LEU A 11 -3.52 7.72 -6.96
N ASN A 12 -4.50 8.09 -6.12
CA ASN A 12 -5.41 7.12 -5.49
C ASN A 12 -6.26 6.37 -6.52
N SER A 13 -6.80 7.07 -7.52
CA SER A 13 -7.55 6.41 -8.60
C SER A 13 -6.67 5.46 -9.42
N ALA A 14 -5.46 5.89 -9.78
CA ALA A 14 -4.51 5.05 -10.50
C ALA A 14 -4.10 3.81 -9.69
N LEU A 15 -3.85 3.97 -8.39
CA LEU A 15 -3.44 2.88 -7.52
C LEU A 15 -4.57 1.87 -7.28
N ASN A 16 -5.82 2.33 -7.18
CA ASN A 16 -6.98 1.45 -7.10
C ASN A 16 -7.16 0.64 -8.39
N LYS A 17 -7.03 1.28 -9.56
CA LYS A 17 -7.06 0.55 -10.85
C LYS A 17 -5.92 -0.47 -10.96
N TRP A 18 -4.75 -0.12 -10.45
CA TRP A 18 -3.60 -1.03 -10.44
C TRP A 18 -3.87 -2.26 -9.56
N VAL A 19 -4.40 -2.10 -8.34
CA VAL A 19 -4.69 -3.25 -7.47
C VAL A 19 -5.82 -4.12 -8.05
N ASP A 20 -6.82 -3.51 -8.69
CA ASP A 20 -7.90 -4.22 -9.38
C ASP A 20 -7.39 -5.05 -10.57
N SER A 21 -6.31 -4.60 -11.22
CA SER A 21 -5.67 -5.29 -12.35
C SER A 21 -4.81 -6.49 -11.97
N ILE A 22 -4.54 -6.70 -10.67
CA ILE A 22 -3.75 -7.85 -10.22
C ILE A 22 -4.53 -9.15 -10.51
N PRO A 23 -3.93 -10.12 -11.23
CA PRO A 23 -4.57 -11.40 -11.52
C PRO A 23 -4.96 -12.16 -10.25
N ASP A 24 -6.05 -12.93 -10.28
CA ASP A 24 -6.58 -13.62 -9.10
C ASP A 24 -5.56 -14.54 -8.41
N PHE A 25 -4.70 -15.21 -9.19
CA PHE A 25 -3.64 -16.07 -8.66
C PHE A 25 -2.53 -15.28 -7.91
N LEU A 26 -2.39 -13.96 -8.16
CA LEU A 26 -1.46 -13.05 -7.47
C LEU A 26 -2.13 -12.11 -6.45
N ARG A 27 -3.46 -12.18 -6.27
CA ARG A 27 -4.14 -11.41 -5.23
C ARG A 27 -3.73 -11.90 -3.84
N TRP A 28 -3.46 -10.98 -2.91
CA TRP A 28 -3.09 -11.39 -1.56
C TRP A 28 -4.23 -12.16 -0.90
N ASP A 29 -3.93 -13.35 -0.38
CA ASP A 29 -4.85 -14.19 0.38
C ASP A 29 -4.06 -14.91 1.48
N SER A 30 -4.49 -14.73 2.74
CA SER A 30 -3.85 -15.34 3.91
C SER A 30 -3.98 -16.86 3.97
N HIS A 31 -4.87 -17.45 3.16
CA HIS A 31 -5.12 -18.89 3.07
C HIS A 31 -4.56 -19.52 1.81
N LYS A 32 -3.93 -18.76 0.90
CA LYS A 32 -3.31 -19.34 -0.30
C LYS A 32 -2.28 -20.39 0.09
N GLU A 33 -2.51 -21.60 -0.40
CA GLU A 33 -1.67 -22.78 -0.15
C GLU A 33 -0.52 -22.88 -1.14
N ASP A 34 -0.65 -22.28 -2.34
CA ASP A 34 0.37 -22.34 -3.38
C ASP A 34 1.56 -21.42 -3.02
N PRO A 35 2.72 -21.98 -2.61
CA PRO A 35 3.86 -21.18 -2.18
C PRO A 35 4.49 -20.41 -3.36
N LEU A 36 4.26 -20.83 -4.61
CA LEU A 36 4.87 -20.24 -5.80
C LEU A 36 4.37 -18.84 -6.13
N PHE A 37 3.22 -18.42 -5.59
CA PHE A 37 2.65 -17.10 -5.88
C PHE A 37 2.57 -16.21 -4.64
N VAL A 38 2.91 -16.74 -3.46
CA VAL A 38 2.83 -16.01 -2.19
C VAL A 38 3.90 -14.93 -2.14
N GLU A 39 5.14 -15.21 -2.55
CA GLU A 39 6.23 -14.23 -2.53
C GLU A 39 5.96 -13.05 -3.48
N GLU A 40 5.47 -13.33 -4.69
CA GLU A 40 5.11 -12.31 -5.68
C GLU A 40 3.91 -11.47 -5.19
N SER A 41 2.90 -12.12 -4.60
CA SER A 41 1.75 -11.43 -4.00
C SER A 41 2.19 -10.50 -2.86
N VAL A 42 3.11 -10.95 -2.00
CA VAL A 42 3.67 -10.14 -0.91
C VAL A 42 4.38 -8.91 -1.46
N SER A 43 5.25 -9.07 -2.45
CA SER A 43 6.00 -7.97 -3.06
C SER A 43 5.08 -6.90 -3.68
N LEU A 44 4.05 -7.33 -4.40
CA LEU A 44 3.04 -6.45 -5.00
C LEU A 44 2.30 -5.64 -3.93
N TYR A 45 1.75 -6.30 -2.90
CA TYR A 45 0.97 -5.61 -1.87
C TYR A 45 1.84 -4.78 -0.92
N CYS A 46 3.08 -5.18 -0.66
CA CYS A 46 4.04 -4.35 0.06
C CYS A 46 4.31 -3.04 -0.68
N THR A 47 4.51 -3.12 -2.00
CA THR A 47 4.71 -1.93 -2.85
C THR A 47 3.46 -1.05 -2.87
N TYR A 48 2.27 -1.64 -2.99
CA TYR A 48 0.99 -0.93 -2.92
C TYR A 48 0.85 -0.09 -1.65
N TYR A 49 1.04 -0.72 -0.49
CA TYR A 49 0.92 -0.05 0.80
C TYR A 49 2.07 0.92 1.07
N TRP A 50 3.26 0.65 0.55
CA TRP A 50 4.38 1.59 0.61
C TRP A 50 4.05 2.88 -0.15
N ILE A 51 3.49 2.78 -1.36
CA ILE A 51 3.02 3.95 -2.12
C ILE A 51 1.89 4.68 -1.38
N GLN A 52 0.93 3.95 -0.78
CA GLN A 52 -0.13 4.55 0.06
C GLN A 52 0.44 5.43 1.18
N VAL A 53 1.52 4.99 1.84
CA VAL A 53 2.14 5.74 2.94
C VAL A 53 2.95 6.93 2.43
N HIS A 54 3.75 6.75 1.38
CA HIS A 54 4.63 7.80 0.86
C HIS A 54 3.89 8.97 0.21
N LYS A 55 2.67 8.75 -0.30
CA LYS A 55 1.79 9.80 -0.85
C LYS A 55 1.55 10.98 0.07
N TYR A 56 1.55 10.73 1.38
CA TYR A 56 1.24 11.72 2.40
C TYR A 56 2.48 12.22 3.14
N GLN A 57 3.67 11.76 2.74
CA GLN A 57 4.91 12.20 3.39
C GLN A 57 5.27 13.60 2.87
N PRO A 58 5.42 14.60 3.77
CA PRO A 58 5.82 15.93 3.35
C PRO A 58 7.23 15.87 2.77
N GLN A 59 7.43 16.42 1.57
CA GLN A 59 8.79 16.72 1.10
C GLN A 59 9.43 17.68 2.12
N GLU A 60 10.66 17.36 2.53
CA GLU A 60 11.45 17.94 3.63
C GLU A 60 11.50 19.48 3.71
N SER A 61 11.00 20.22 2.71
CA SER A 61 11.05 21.68 2.62
C SER A 61 9.77 22.44 2.99
N SER A 62 8.61 21.79 3.20
CA SER A 62 7.38 22.53 3.48
C SER A 62 6.42 21.81 4.42
N GLN A 63 6.31 22.37 5.63
CA GLN A 63 5.17 22.23 6.54
C GLN A 63 4.87 20.82 7.05
N GLN A 64 5.52 20.49 8.17
CA GLN A 64 5.09 19.49 9.17
C GLN A 64 3.69 19.78 9.78
N ARG A 65 2.94 20.76 9.26
CA ARG A 65 1.76 21.34 9.90
C ARG A 65 0.52 21.06 9.05
N GLY A 66 0.21 19.79 8.89
CA GLY A 66 -0.99 19.37 8.16
C GLY A 66 -0.95 17.94 7.69
N MET A 67 -0.46 16.99 8.49
CA MET A 67 -0.85 15.60 8.30
C MET A 67 -2.36 15.56 8.53
N THR A 68 -3.14 15.76 7.47
CA THR A 68 -4.60 15.84 7.52
C THR A 68 -5.10 14.55 8.16
N TYR A 69 -6.10 14.65 9.02
CA TYR A 69 -6.74 13.49 9.65
C TYR A 69 -7.14 12.41 8.62
N SER A 70 -7.42 12.83 7.38
CA SER A 70 -7.65 11.97 6.21
C SER A 70 -6.43 11.13 5.79
N ALA A 71 -5.21 11.68 5.84
CA ALA A 71 -3.99 10.96 5.51
C ALA A 71 -3.72 9.80 6.48
N LEU A 72 -3.89 10.06 7.78
CA LEU A 72 -3.71 9.04 8.83
C LEU A 72 -4.71 7.90 8.70
N ALA A 73 -5.96 8.20 8.31
CA ALA A 73 -7.00 7.19 8.08
C ALA A 73 -6.65 6.21 6.94
N VAL A 74 -5.75 6.56 6.02
CA VAL A 74 -5.28 5.68 4.93
C VAL A 74 -3.94 5.03 5.27
N CYS A 75 -2.98 5.80 5.78
CA CYS A 75 -1.63 5.32 6.07
C CYS A 75 -1.60 4.27 7.18
N VAL A 76 -2.40 4.44 8.24
CA VAL A 76 -2.37 3.51 9.38
C VAL A 76 -2.89 2.13 8.98
N PRO A 77 -4.08 1.98 8.36
CA PRO A 77 -4.53 0.69 7.84
C PRO A 77 -3.56 0.09 6.82
N ALA A 78 -3.00 0.90 5.92
CA ALA A 78 -2.02 0.43 4.93
C ALA A 78 -0.77 -0.16 5.60
N ALA A 79 -0.18 0.55 6.57
CA ALA A 79 0.99 0.09 7.30
C ALA A 79 0.70 -1.18 8.12
N CYS A 80 -0.46 -1.25 8.77
CA CYS A 80 -0.89 -2.44 9.50
C CYS A 80 -1.08 -3.65 8.57
N SER A 81 -1.72 -3.47 7.41
CA SER A 81 -1.86 -4.51 6.41
C SER A 81 -0.51 -5.00 5.91
N CYS A 82 0.41 -4.08 5.59
CA CYS A 82 1.80 -4.39 5.23
C CYS A 82 2.49 -5.27 6.28
N LYS A 83 2.41 -4.87 7.55
CA LYS A 83 2.99 -5.63 8.67
C LYS A 83 2.38 -7.03 8.78
N ASN A 84 1.07 -7.16 8.62
CA ASN A 84 0.38 -8.44 8.71
C ASN A 84 0.81 -9.39 7.58
N ILE A 85 0.92 -8.87 6.35
CA ILE A 85 1.43 -9.61 5.18
C ILE A 85 2.83 -10.13 5.45
N LEU A 86 3.74 -9.25 5.89
CA LEU A 86 5.13 -9.62 6.19
C LEU A 86 5.25 -10.63 7.35
N ASN A 87 4.42 -10.50 8.39
CA ASN A 87 4.40 -11.44 9.51
C ASN A 87 3.91 -12.84 9.08
N VAL A 88 2.87 -12.92 8.24
CA VAL A 88 2.41 -14.20 7.68
C VAL A 88 3.48 -14.82 6.80
N HIS A 89 4.13 -14.03 5.94
CA HIS A 89 5.24 -14.49 5.11
C HIS A 89 6.40 -15.03 5.96
N SER A 90 6.86 -14.25 6.95
CA SER A 90 7.97 -14.65 7.84
C SER A 90 7.69 -15.93 8.63
N ARG A 91 6.43 -16.25 8.94
CA ARG A 91 6.04 -17.50 9.62
C ARG A 91 6.01 -18.71 8.70
N ARG A 92 5.90 -18.51 7.38
CA ARG A 92 5.84 -19.58 6.37
C ARG A 92 7.22 -19.90 5.79
N SER A 93 8.14 -18.94 5.78
CA SER A 93 9.52 -19.13 5.32
C SER A 93 10.44 -19.84 6.33
N TYR A 94 9.94 -20.24 7.51
CA TYR A 94 10.71 -20.90 8.58
C TYR A 94 10.09 -22.24 8.98
#